data_AF-A0A542XID3-F1
#
_entry.id   AF-A0A542XID3-F1
#
_cell.length_a   1.000
_cell.length_b   1.000
_cell.length_c   1.000
_cell.angle_alpha   90.00
_cell.angle_beta   90.00
_cell.angle_gamma   90.00
#
_symmetry.space_group_name_H-M   'P 1'
#
loop_
_entity.id
_entity.type
_entity.pdbx_description
1 polymer ?
#
loop_
_entity_poly.entity_id
_entity_poly.type
_entity_poly.pdbx_seq_one_letter_code
_entity_poly.pdbx_strand_id
1 'polypeptide(L)'
;MTAARLVGAEMWAIGTASELDAITAVLTAAGQIIHCGTRHRMAGADTGRYRVYLRLTIAAPAPGPASRRPAAPTTHEAAVLDLDTARARRRAV
;
A
#
# COMPACT_ATOMS: atom_id res chain seq x y z
N MET A 1 -21.37 14.93 -4.52
CA MET A 1 -19.92 15.00 -4.22
C MET A 1 -19.24 13.94 -5.08
N THR A 2 -18.64 14.33 -6.21
CA THR A 2 -18.02 13.36 -7.13
C THR A 2 -16.73 12.85 -6.49
N ALA A 3 -16.59 11.53 -6.33
CA ALA A 3 -15.35 10.95 -5.85
C ALA A 3 -14.20 11.38 -6.78
N ALA A 4 -13.12 11.93 -6.21
CA ALA A 4 -11.94 12.24 -6.99
C ALA A 4 -11.34 10.95 -7.54
N ARG A 5 -10.74 10.99 -8.72
CA ARG A 5 -10.15 9.82 -9.37
C ARG A 5 -8.73 10.14 -9.79
N LEU A 6 -7.78 9.34 -9.30
CA LEU A 6 -6.40 9.38 -9.77
C LEU A 6 -6.33 8.59 -11.06
N VAL A 7 -6.13 9.28 -12.18
CA VAL A 7 -6.02 8.66 -13.50
C VAL A 7 -4.54 8.60 -13.89
N GLY A 8 -4.09 7.41 -14.30
CA GLY A 8 -2.71 7.24 -14.76
C GLY A 8 -1.70 7.00 -13.65
N ALA A 9 -2.12 6.55 -12.47
CA ALA A 9 -1.22 6.17 -11.39
C ALA A 9 -0.32 5.01 -11.84
N GLU A 10 0.99 5.15 -11.65
CA GLU A 10 1.99 4.18 -12.10
C GLU A 10 2.57 3.43 -10.90
N MET A 11 2.64 2.10 -10.99
CA MET A 11 3.17 1.27 -9.91
C MET A 11 3.90 0.02 -10.42
N TRP A 12 4.82 -0.48 -9.61
CA TRP A 12 5.41 -1.81 -9.76
C TRP A 12 4.79 -2.75 -8.72
N ALA A 13 4.08 -3.77 -9.19
CA ALA A 13 3.64 -4.85 -8.32
C ALA A 13 4.72 -5.93 -8.28
N ILE A 14 5.08 -6.41 -7.09
CA ILE A 14 6.08 -7.44 -6.86
C ILE A 14 5.46 -8.58 -6.07
N GLY A 15 5.67 -9.81 -6.51
CA GLY A 15 5.13 -11.00 -5.85
C GLY A 15 5.48 -12.28 -6.60
N THR A 16 4.95 -13.39 -6.13
CA THR A 16 4.92 -14.65 -6.86
C THR A 16 4.03 -14.54 -8.10
N ALA A 17 4.15 -15.48 -9.04
CA ALA A 17 3.33 -15.47 -10.25
C ALA A 17 1.83 -15.48 -9.93
N SER A 18 1.39 -16.34 -9.00
CA SER A 18 -0.02 -16.46 -8.61
C SER A 18 -0.56 -15.22 -7.90
N GLU A 19 0.23 -14.57 -7.04
CA GLU A 19 -0.16 -13.31 -6.41
C GLU A 19 -0.35 -12.20 -7.45
N LEU A 20 0.56 -12.11 -8.42
CA LEU A 20 0.44 -11.13 -9.51
C LEU A 20 -0.76 -11.43 -10.42
N ASP A 21 -1.03 -12.70 -10.71
CA ASP A 21 -2.23 -13.10 -11.48
C ASP A 21 -3.51 -12.70 -10.73
N ALA A 22 -3.59 -12.97 -9.43
CA ALA A 22 -4.73 -12.64 -8.59
C ALA A 22 -4.97 -11.12 -8.51
N ILE A 23 -3.92 -10.33 -8.24
CA ILE A 23 -4.04 -8.86 -8.20
C ILE A 23 -4.45 -8.32 -9.56
N THR A 24 -3.84 -8.80 -10.64
CA THR A 24 -4.18 -8.35 -12.00
C THR A 24 -5.63 -8.68 -12.34
N ALA A 25 -6.12 -9.86 -11.97
CA ALA A 25 -7.51 -10.25 -12.18
C ALA A 25 -8.49 -9.35 -11.43
N VAL A 26 -8.23 -9.07 -10.14
CA VAL A 26 -9.07 -8.18 -9.32
C VAL A 26 -9.11 -6.76 -9.91
N LEU A 27 -7.95 -6.20 -10.26
CA LEU A 27 -7.86 -4.85 -10.83
C LEU A 27 -8.49 -4.77 -12.23
N THR A 28 -8.41 -5.85 -13.01
CA THR A 28 -9.09 -5.97 -14.32
C THR A 28 -10.60 -5.98 -14.13
N ALA A 29 -11.11 -6.81 -13.23
CA ALA A 29 -12.53 -6.91 -12.93
C ALA A 29 -13.11 -5.58 -12.41
N ALA A 30 -12.31 -4.81 -11.67
CA ALA A 30 -12.67 -3.48 -11.21
C ALA A 30 -12.57 -2.39 -12.31
N GLY A 31 -12.13 -2.71 -13.52
CA GLY A 31 -11.91 -1.74 -14.60
C GLY A 31 -10.86 -0.69 -14.27
N GLN A 32 -9.87 -1.05 -13.43
CA GLN A 32 -8.86 -0.14 -12.90
C GLN A 32 -7.56 -0.16 -13.71
N ILE A 33 -7.32 -1.16 -14.55
CA ILE A 33 -6.10 -1.23 -15.36
C ILE A 33 -6.24 -0.42 -16.65
N ILE A 34 -5.33 0.54 -16.83
CA ILE A 34 -5.10 1.26 -18.09
C ILE A 34 -4.06 0.50 -18.92
N HIS A 35 -3.00 0.02 -18.27
CA HIS A 35 -1.94 -0.75 -18.92
C HIS A 35 -1.34 -1.76 -17.95
N CYS A 36 -1.06 -2.96 -18.46
CA CYS A 36 -0.33 -4.01 -17.75
C CYS A 36 0.88 -4.40 -18.61
N GLY A 37 2.07 -4.25 -18.03
CA GLY A 37 3.34 -4.57 -18.70
C GLY A 37 3.65 -6.07 -18.67
N THR A 38 4.78 -6.42 -19.28
CA THR A 38 5.28 -7.80 -19.21
C THR A 38 5.82 -8.11 -17.82
N ARG A 39 5.62 -9.35 -17.37
CA ARG A 39 6.17 -9.84 -16.11
C ARG A 39 7.68 -10.08 -16.24
N HIS A 40 8.45 -9.53 -15.31
CA HIS A 40 9.90 -9.71 -15.26
C HIS A 40 10.31 -10.50 -14.02
N ARG A 41 11.07 -11.58 -14.21
CA ARG A 41 11.58 -12.40 -13.10
C ARG A 41 12.65 -11.64 -12.32
N MET A 42 12.63 -11.77 -10.99
CA MET A 42 13.63 -11.20 -10.10
C MET A 42 14.68 -12.25 -9.72
N ALA A 43 15.87 -11.79 -9.36
CA ALA A 43 17.03 -12.60 -9.02
C ALA A 43 17.58 -12.23 -7.63
N GLY A 44 18.55 -13.00 -7.13
CA GLY A 44 19.16 -12.77 -5.82
C GLY A 44 18.21 -13.17 -4.68
N ALA A 45 18.11 -12.32 -3.65
CA ALA A 45 17.27 -12.57 -2.48
C ALA A 45 15.77 -12.71 -2.83
N ASP A 46 15.32 -12.17 -3.96
CA ASP A 46 13.94 -12.25 -4.45
C ASP A 46 13.73 -13.36 -5.50
N THR A 47 14.62 -14.36 -5.55
CA THR A 47 14.46 -15.49 -6.46
C THR A 47 13.11 -16.17 -6.27
N GLY A 48 12.39 -16.39 -7.38
CA GLY A 48 11.02 -16.93 -7.37
C GLY A 48 9.93 -15.86 -7.39
N ARG A 49 10.30 -14.58 -7.23
CA ARG A 49 9.40 -13.44 -7.41
C ARG A 49 9.53 -12.83 -8.79
N TYR A 50 8.53 -12.04 -9.11
CA TYR A 50 8.41 -11.28 -10.34
C TYR A 50 7.99 -9.86 -10.03
N ARG A 51 8.25 -8.96 -10.96
CA ARG A 51 7.68 -7.61 -10.98
C ARG A 51 6.87 -7.39 -12.24
N VAL A 52 5.79 -6.64 -12.15
CA VAL A 52 4.99 -6.19 -13.29
C VAL A 52 4.67 -4.71 -13.15
N TYR A 53 4.80 -3.99 -14.26
CA TYR A 53 4.43 -2.58 -14.33
C TYR A 53 2.93 -2.45 -14.56
N LEU A 54 2.26 -1.63 -13.77
CA LEU A 54 0.84 -1.35 -13.90
C LEU A 54 0.61 0.16 -13.98
N ARG A 55 -0.26 0.57 -14.92
CA ARG A 55 -0.82 1.91 -14.96
C ARG A 55 -2.31 1.82 -14.68
N LEU A 56 -2.77 2.54 -13.67
CA LEU A 56 -4.08 2.35 -13.07
C LEU A 56 -4.92 3.62 -13.08
N THR A 57 -6.23 3.41 -12.97
CA THR A 57 -7.18 4.43 -12.54
C THR A 57 -7.71 4.05 -11.16
N ILE A 58 -7.40 4.87 -10.16
CA ILE A 58 -7.75 4.61 -8.75
C ILE A 58 -8.83 5.60 -8.33
N ALA A 59 -9.95 5.10 -7.82
CA ALA A 59 -10.92 5.96 -7.15
C ALA A 59 -10.29 6.45 -5.84
N ALA A 60 -10.11 7.77 -5.70
CA ALA A 60 -9.77 8.32 -4.41
C ALA A 60 -11.03 8.24 -3.54
N PRO A 61 -10.92 7.78 -2.29
CA PRO A 61 -12.04 7.89 -1.37
C PRO A 61 -12.44 9.37 -1.31
N ALA A 62 -13.74 9.65 -1.43
CA ALA A 62 -14.23 10.99 -1.19
C ALA A 62 -13.75 11.42 0.20
N PRO A 63 -13.32 12.69 0.41
CA PRO A 63 -13.07 13.17 1.75
C PRO A 63 -14.38 13.00 2.52
N GLY A 64 -14.46 11.95 3.35
CA GLY A 64 -15.52 11.83 4.32
C GLY A 64 -15.46 13.02 5.27
N PRO A 65 -16.52 13.29 6.05
CA PRO A 65 -16.41 14.26 7.13
C PRO A 65 -15.16 13.87 7.90
N ALA A 66 -14.20 14.80 7.98
CA ALA A 66 -12.91 14.58 8.65
C ALA A 66 -13.23 13.78 9.91
N SER A 67 -12.66 12.57 10.02
CA SER A 67 -12.77 11.78 11.25
C SER A 67 -12.54 12.78 12.36
N ARG A 68 -13.60 13.05 13.15
CA ARG A 68 -13.52 13.98 14.26
C ARG A 68 -12.54 13.32 15.20
N ARG A 69 -11.25 13.63 15.03
CA ARG A 69 -10.21 13.31 15.98
C ARG A 69 -10.80 13.79 17.30
N PRO A 70 -11.02 12.90 18.28
CA PRO A 70 -11.48 13.33 19.59
C PRO A 70 -10.54 14.45 19.99
N ALA A 71 -11.08 15.62 20.34
CA ALA A 71 -10.28 16.69 20.89
C ALA A 71 -9.60 16.10 22.13
N ALA A 72 -8.31 15.77 21.99
CA ALA A 72 -7.54 15.28 23.11
C ALA A 72 -7.59 16.41 24.16
N PRO A 73 -7.90 16.12 25.44
CA PRO A 73 -7.75 17.13 26.47
C PRO A 73 -6.32 17.64 26.40
N THR A 74 -6.20 18.96 26.26
CA THR A 74 -4.95 19.72 26.33
C THR A 74 -4.30 19.45 27.68
N THR A 75 -3.49 18.41 27.75
CA THR A 75 -2.28 18.19 28.59
C THR A 75 -1.94 16.71 28.48
N HIS A 76 -1.24 16.31 27.41
CA HIS A 76 -0.34 15.17 27.47
C HIS A 76 0.88 15.62 26.67
N GLU A 77 1.89 16.05 27.40
CA GLU A 77 3.27 16.11 26.96
C GLU A 77 3.54 14.84 26.15
N ALA A 78 3.87 15.01 24.86
CA ALA A 78 4.14 13.89 23.98
C ALA A 78 5.40 13.19 24.47
N ALA A 79 5.24 12.22 25.36
CA ALA A 79 6.34 11.42 25.86
C ALA A 79 6.93 10.66 24.66
N VAL A 80 8.10 11.12 24.21
CA VAL A 80 8.87 10.46 23.17
C VAL A 80 9.22 9.08 23.69
N LEU A 81 8.66 8.05 23.05
CA LEU A 81 8.89 6.67 23.45
C LEU A 81 10.27 6.25 22.94
N ASP A 82 11.20 5.97 23.86
CA ASP A 82 12.50 5.41 23.50
C ASP A 82 12.34 3.97 22.96
N LEU A 83 12.48 3.87 21.64
CA LEU A 83 12.32 2.63 20.89
C LEU A 83 13.42 1.61 21.17
N ASP A 84 14.61 2.04 21.59
CA ASP A 84 15.74 1.16 21.82
C ASP A 84 15.56 0.39 23.12
N THR A 85 15.11 1.08 24.18
CA THR A 85 14.69 0.45 25.43
C THR A 85 13.53 -0.54 25.20
N ALA A 86 12.54 -0.17 24.37
CA ALA A 86 11.41 -1.04 24.04
C ALA A 86 11.83 -2.30 23.26
N ARG A 87 12.85 -2.21 22.40
CA ARG A 87 13.40 -3.34 21.65
C ARG A 87 14.24 -4.27 22.53
N ALA A 88 15.04 -3.72 23.45
CA ALA A 88 15.85 -4.51 24.37
C ALA A 88 14.98 -5.44 25.23
N ARG A 89 13.85 -4.93 25.75
CA ARG A 89 12.90 -5.73 26.56
C ARG A 89 12.28 -6.90 25.80
N ARG A 90 11.97 -6.73 24.51
CA ARG A 90 11.40 -7.82 23.69
C ARG A 90 12.38 -8.94 23.39
N ARG A 91 13.68 -8.66 23.41
CA ARG A 91 14.73 -9.67 23.16
C ARG A 91 15.15 -10.41 24.43
N ALA A 92 14.71 -9.94 25.59
CA ALA A 92 14.99 -10.53 26.88
C ALA A 92 13.88 -11.50 27.36
N VAL A 93 12.91 -11.81 26.50
CA VAL A 93 11.83 -12.80 26.71
C VAL A 93 12.10 -14.00 25.84
#